data_AF-A0A2S6QDI4-F1
#
_entry.id   AF-A0A2S6QDI4-F1
#
_cell.length_a   1.000
_cell.length_b   1.000
_cell.length_c   1.000
_cell.angle_alpha   90.00
_cell.angle_beta   90.00
_cell.angle_gamma   90.00
#
_symmetry.space_group_name_H-M   'P 1'
#
loop_
_entity.id
_entity.type
_entity.pdbx_description
1 polymer ?
#
loop_
_entity_poly.entity_id
_entity_poly.type
_entity_poly.pdbx_seq_one_letter_code
_entity_poly.pdbx_strand_id
1 'polypeptide(L)'
;MTLRLTPRLQKYAKICLASFLLILSQNAMAEQKLLDDFKNKPEDRWKFIADTVMGGISSGQLSFSVDDNASFARMVGKVSTENNGGFIQFRRSVITGLPSNTKGLKLSLRGNGQKYFVHIRTKGTFLPWQYYQQSFMANEDWSETTMLLNEFRPSGVLLRKTIDPKSIKSIGIVAFGRDHEAEIDVRKISFF
;
A
#
# COMPACT_ATOMS: atom_id res chain seq x y z
N MET A 1 -25.81 -33.32 -39.02
CA MET A 1 -24.55 -33.71 -39.69
C MET A 1 -23.39 -33.29 -38.79
N THR A 2 -22.90 -34.19 -37.95
CA THR A 2 -21.83 -33.91 -36.98
C THR A 2 -20.48 -34.19 -37.63
N LEU A 3 -19.72 -33.13 -37.94
CA LEU A 3 -18.35 -33.25 -38.45
C LEU A 3 -17.46 -33.93 -37.39
N ARG A 4 -17.05 -35.18 -37.65
CA ARG A 4 -16.03 -35.88 -36.86
C ARG A 4 -14.65 -35.57 -37.41
N LEU A 5 -13.83 -34.89 -36.60
CA LEU A 5 -12.43 -34.61 -36.91
C LEU A 5 -11.62 -35.92 -36.96
N THR A 6 -10.68 -36.00 -37.90
CA THR A 6 -9.77 -37.15 -38.01
C THR A 6 -8.81 -37.22 -36.82
N PRO A 7 -8.27 -38.40 -36.46
CA PRO A 7 -7.37 -38.56 -35.31
C PRO A 7 -6.13 -37.66 -35.37
N ARG A 8 -5.62 -37.39 -36.59
CA ARG A 8 -4.54 -36.43 -36.84
C ARG A 8 -4.96 -35.00 -36.50
N LEU A 9 -6.12 -34.54 -36.98
CA LEU A 9 -6.63 -33.19 -36.66
C LEU A 9 -6.93 -33.02 -35.17
N GLN A 10 -7.42 -34.07 -34.48
CA GLN A 10 -7.61 -34.04 -33.03
C GLN A 10 -6.28 -33.90 -32.27
N LYS A 11 -5.19 -34.52 -32.76
CA LYS A 11 -3.85 -34.39 -32.17
C LYS A 11 -3.32 -32.96 -32.33
N TYR A 12 -3.43 -32.36 -33.51
CA TYR A 12 -3.03 -30.96 -33.73
C TYR A 12 -3.89 -29.99 -32.91
N ALA A 13 -5.21 -30.20 -32.84
CA ALA A 13 -6.10 -29.38 -32.02
C ALA A 13 -5.75 -29.45 -30.52
N LYS A 14 -5.40 -30.64 -30.00
CA LYS A 14 -4.93 -30.80 -28.61
C LYS A 14 -3.58 -30.11 -28.37
N ILE A 15 -2.65 -30.16 -29.32
CA ILE A 15 -1.36 -29.47 -29.23
C ILE A 15 -1.55 -27.95 -29.26
N CYS A 16 -2.40 -27.43 -30.16
CA CYS A 16 -2.74 -26.00 -30.23
C CYS A 16 -3.46 -25.51 -28.97
N LEU A 17 -4.36 -26.31 -28.39
CA LEU A 17 -5.05 -25.96 -27.16
C LEU A 17 -4.11 -25.96 -25.94
N ALA A 18 -3.19 -26.93 -25.86
CA ALA A 18 -2.17 -26.98 -24.81
C ALA A 18 -1.18 -25.80 -24.90
N SER A 19 -0.80 -25.39 -26.11
CA SER A 19 0.07 -24.22 -26.32
C SER A 19 -0.67 -22.90 -26.05
N PHE A 20 -1.98 -22.81 -26.35
CA PHE A 20 -2.81 -21.66 -25.99
C PHE A 20 -3.00 -21.51 -24.47
N LEU A 21 -3.13 -22.63 -23.73
CA LEU A 21 -3.22 -22.65 -22.26
C LEU A 21 -1.90 -22.26 -21.57
N LEU A 22 -0.74 -22.62 -22.14
CA LEU A 22 0.59 -22.24 -21.61
C LEU A 22 0.92 -20.74 -21.79
N ILE A 23 0.32 -20.08 -22.78
CA ILE A 23 0.51 -18.64 -23.03
C ILE A 23 -0.32 -17.80 -22.04
N LEU A 24 -1.43 -18.33 -21.51
CA LEU A 24 -2.28 -17.65 -20.52
C LEU A 24 -1.66 -17.59 -19.10
N SER A 25 -0.63 -18.39 -18.83
CA SER A 25 0.06 -18.42 -17.52
C SER A 25 1.22 -17.42 -17.39
N GLN A 26 1.53 -16.64 -18.43
CA GLN A 26 2.49 -15.55 -18.33
C GLN A 26 1.82 -14.31 -17.73
N ASN A 27 1.40 -14.40 -16.46
CA ASN A 27 1.30 -13.20 -15.66
C ASN A 27 2.74 -12.68 -15.54
N ALA A 28 3.10 -11.71 -16.40
CA ALA A 28 4.34 -10.99 -16.28
C ALA A 28 4.42 -10.49 -14.84
N MET A 29 5.32 -11.09 -14.06
CA MET A 29 5.59 -10.67 -12.70
C MET A 29 6.17 -9.27 -12.84
N ALA A 30 5.32 -8.25 -12.73
CA ALA A 30 5.73 -6.86 -12.86
C ALA A 30 6.92 -6.64 -11.92
N GLU A 31 8.02 -6.11 -12.47
CA GLU A 31 9.27 -5.91 -11.75
C GLU A 31 8.99 -5.05 -10.51
N GLN A 32 8.96 -5.69 -9.34
CA GLN A 32 8.71 -5.00 -8.08
C GLN A 32 9.97 -4.24 -7.69
N LYS A 33 9.87 -2.91 -7.64
CA LYS A 33 10.94 -2.03 -7.20
C LYS A 33 10.77 -1.72 -5.72
N LEU A 34 11.89 -1.74 -5.00
CA LEU A 34 11.91 -1.47 -3.57
C LEU A 34 11.68 0.02 -3.32
N LEU A 35 10.68 0.35 -2.50
CA LEU A 35 10.59 1.67 -1.90
C LEU A 35 11.39 1.68 -0.61
N ASP A 36 11.09 0.77 0.32
CA ASP A 36 11.72 0.70 1.64
C ASP A 36 11.67 -0.72 2.23
N ASP A 37 12.74 -1.10 2.92
CA ASP A 37 12.86 -2.31 3.75
C ASP A 37 13.28 -1.98 5.20
N PHE A 38 13.21 -0.70 5.58
CA PHE A 38 13.54 -0.15 6.89
C PHE A 38 14.96 -0.41 7.38
N LYS A 39 15.90 -0.74 6.49
CA LYS A 39 17.34 -0.80 6.79
C LYS A 39 18.00 0.57 6.67
N ASN A 40 19.23 0.71 7.16
CA ASN A 40 20.06 1.91 6.92
C ASN A 40 19.38 3.22 7.40
N LYS A 41 19.21 3.38 8.71
CA LYS A 41 18.66 4.60 9.35
C LYS A 41 17.26 5.01 8.84
N PRO A 42 16.23 4.16 9.01
CA PRO A 42 14.86 4.49 8.60
C PRO A 42 14.29 5.75 9.27
N GLU A 43 14.77 6.11 10.46
CA GLU A 43 14.41 7.31 11.22
C GLU A 43 14.71 8.62 10.48
N ASP A 44 15.67 8.62 9.55
CA ASP A 44 16.01 9.79 8.74
C ASP A 44 14.92 10.10 7.71
N ARG A 45 14.15 9.09 7.29
CA ARG A 45 13.20 9.19 6.17
C ARG A 45 11.74 8.90 6.53
N TRP A 46 11.47 8.26 7.67
CA TRP A 46 10.12 8.03 8.19
C TRP A 46 9.88 8.86 9.44
N LYS A 47 8.75 9.57 9.47
CA LYS A 47 8.38 10.45 10.59
C LYS A 47 7.01 10.09 11.14
N PHE A 48 6.91 10.01 12.46
CA PHE A 48 5.64 9.86 13.17
C PHE A 48 4.87 11.18 13.21
N ILE A 49 3.55 11.11 13.08
CA ILE A 49 2.64 12.26 13.12
C ILE A 49 1.33 11.82 13.79
N ALA A 50 0.83 12.63 14.73
CA ALA A 50 -0.50 12.50 15.33
C ALA A 50 -1.33 13.76 15.08
N ASP A 51 -2.63 13.71 15.37
CA ASP A 51 -3.63 14.77 15.13
C ASP A 51 -3.59 15.96 16.11
N THR A 52 -2.46 16.22 16.76
CA THR A 52 -2.35 17.14 17.89
C THR A 52 -2.48 18.63 17.54
N VAL A 53 -2.52 19.00 16.25
CA VAL A 53 -2.51 20.39 15.78
C VAL A 53 -3.84 21.13 16.04
N MET A 54 -4.95 20.42 16.24
CA MET A 54 -6.28 21.02 16.47
C MET A 54 -6.92 20.58 17.81
N GLY A 55 -6.11 20.17 18.79
CA GLY A 55 -6.60 19.65 20.07
C GLY A 55 -6.95 18.16 20.05
N GLY A 56 -6.64 17.46 18.95
CA GLY A 56 -6.67 16.00 18.89
C GLY A 56 -5.76 15.42 19.97
N ILE A 57 -6.23 14.33 20.59
CA ILE A 57 -5.58 13.69 21.74
C ILE A 57 -5.00 12.32 21.39
N SER A 58 -4.88 12.00 20.09
CA SER A 58 -4.25 10.76 19.68
C SER A 58 -2.76 10.79 20.04
N SER A 59 -2.24 9.67 20.49
CA SER A 59 -0.85 9.54 20.93
C SER A 59 -0.26 8.22 20.49
N GLY A 60 1.06 8.15 20.35
CA GLY A 60 1.73 6.95 19.90
C GLY A 60 3.20 7.18 19.58
N GLN A 61 3.81 6.18 18.99
CA GLN A 61 5.21 6.20 18.61
C GLN A 61 5.46 5.35 17.37
N LEU A 62 6.55 5.68 16.70
CA LEU A 62 7.16 4.89 15.65
C LEU A 62 8.51 4.39 16.15
N SER A 63 8.73 3.10 16.13
CA SER A 63 10.03 2.48 16.39
C SER A 63 10.44 1.61 15.22
N PHE A 64 11.73 1.27 15.17
CA PHE A 64 12.28 0.35 14.17
C PHE A 64 12.96 -0.80 14.90
N SER A 65 12.78 -2.01 14.41
CA SER A 65 13.26 -3.23 15.07
C SER A 65 13.62 -4.28 14.03
N VAL A 66 14.24 -5.36 14.48
CA VAL A 66 14.66 -6.48 13.64
C VAL A 66 14.11 -7.77 14.23
N ASP A 67 13.51 -8.61 13.38
CA ASP A 67 12.99 -9.93 13.70
C ASP A 67 13.39 -10.89 12.57
N ASP A 68 13.90 -12.09 12.87
CA ASP A 68 14.37 -13.07 11.89
C ASP A 68 15.23 -12.49 10.73
N ASN A 69 16.18 -11.60 11.06
CA ASN A 69 17.03 -10.85 10.11
C ASN A 69 16.30 -9.89 9.15
N ALA A 70 15.03 -9.56 9.40
CA ALA A 70 14.26 -8.57 8.67
C ALA A 70 14.01 -7.32 9.53
N SER A 71 14.40 -6.15 9.04
CA SER A 71 14.04 -4.86 9.66
C SER A 71 12.58 -4.54 9.41
N PHE A 72 11.93 -3.92 10.39
CA PHE A 72 10.55 -3.45 10.27
C PHE A 72 10.33 -2.15 11.06
N ALA A 73 9.37 -1.36 10.60
CA ALA A 73 8.80 -0.26 11.35
C ALA A 73 7.61 -0.76 12.17
N ARG A 74 7.52 -0.34 13.42
CA ARG A 74 6.39 -0.59 14.32
C ARG A 74 5.74 0.72 14.68
N MET A 75 4.44 0.84 14.41
CA MET A 75 3.62 1.94 14.92
C MET A 75 2.67 1.40 15.98
N VAL A 76 2.75 1.97 17.18
CA VAL A 76 1.83 1.69 18.29
C VAL A 76 1.27 2.99 18.85
N GLY A 77 0.04 2.94 19.35
CA GLY A 77 -0.57 4.09 20.00
C GLY A 77 -2.08 4.04 20.07
N LYS A 78 -2.67 5.08 20.63
CA LYS A 78 -4.12 5.23 20.77
C LYS A 78 -4.62 6.32 19.85
N VAL A 79 -5.60 5.98 19.01
CA VAL A 79 -6.36 6.94 18.21
C VAL A 79 -7.64 7.31 18.95
N SER A 80 -7.93 8.61 19.02
CA SER A 80 -9.20 9.15 19.51
C SER A 80 -9.80 10.12 18.51
N THR A 81 -11.09 9.98 18.26
CA THR A 81 -11.89 10.87 17.40
C THR A 81 -12.43 12.09 18.14
N GLU A 82 -12.17 12.19 19.45
CA GLU A 82 -12.46 13.39 20.22
C GLU A 82 -11.72 14.62 19.66
N ASN A 83 -12.29 15.81 19.90
CA ASN A 83 -11.75 17.10 19.45
C ASN A 83 -11.52 17.21 17.95
N ASN A 84 -12.33 16.52 17.14
CA ASN A 84 -12.19 16.46 15.68
C ASN A 84 -10.83 15.89 15.22
N GLY A 85 -10.21 15.07 16.07
CA GLY A 85 -9.02 14.30 15.74
C GLY A 85 -9.35 13.03 14.96
N GLY A 86 -8.62 11.97 15.28
CA GLY A 86 -8.83 10.63 14.78
C GLY A 86 -7.70 10.11 13.91
N PHE A 87 -6.42 10.48 14.13
CA PHE A 87 -5.32 9.73 13.50
C PHE A 87 -3.98 9.69 14.24
N ILE A 88 -3.26 8.59 14.01
CA ILE A 88 -1.80 8.52 14.07
C ILE A 88 -1.26 7.91 12.76
N GLN A 89 -0.04 8.32 12.37
CA GLN A 89 0.61 7.81 11.17
C GLN A 89 2.12 7.85 11.27
N PHE A 90 2.77 7.06 10.42
CA PHE A 90 4.14 7.34 10.00
C PHE A 90 4.20 7.53 8.49
N ARG A 91 5.01 8.49 8.06
CA ARG A 91 5.03 8.98 6.68
C ARG A 91 6.44 9.18 6.18
N ARG A 92 6.64 8.86 4.90
CA ARG A 92 7.87 9.11 4.15
C ARG A 92 7.63 10.04 2.97
N SER A 93 8.56 10.96 2.74
CA SER A 93 8.60 11.79 1.53
C SER A 93 9.15 11.03 0.34
N VAL A 94 8.58 11.27 -0.84
CA VAL A 94 9.01 10.75 -2.14
C VAL A 94 9.41 11.95 -3.00
N ILE A 95 10.71 12.20 -3.12
CA ILE A 95 11.23 13.47 -3.67
C ILE A 95 10.96 13.60 -5.16
N THR A 96 11.20 12.53 -5.92
CA THR A 96 11.15 12.54 -7.40
C THR A 96 9.88 11.92 -7.98
N GLY A 97 8.91 11.55 -7.13
CA GLY A 97 7.77 10.72 -7.53
C GLY A 97 8.15 9.27 -7.80
N LEU A 98 7.20 8.51 -8.32
CA LEU A 98 7.41 7.14 -8.80
C LEU A 98 7.42 7.11 -10.34
N PRO A 99 8.04 6.09 -10.97
CA PRO A 99 8.01 5.92 -12.42
C PRO A 99 6.58 5.96 -12.99
N SER A 100 6.38 6.57 -14.16
CA SER A 100 5.05 6.79 -14.74
C SER A 100 4.26 5.50 -15.05
N ASN A 101 4.95 4.38 -15.19
CA ASN A 101 4.34 3.07 -15.42
C ASN A 101 3.89 2.37 -14.14
N THR A 102 4.18 2.94 -12.95
CA THR A 102 3.75 2.39 -11.65
C THR A 102 2.23 2.21 -11.62
N LYS A 103 1.79 1.00 -11.31
CA LYS A 103 0.39 0.58 -11.19
C LYS A 103 -0.09 0.58 -9.75
N GLY A 104 0.79 0.26 -8.81
CA GLY A 104 0.38 0.04 -7.43
C GLY A 104 1.53 0.00 -6.44
N LEU A 105 1.14 -0.17 -5.18
CA LEU A 105 2.02 -0.47 -4.06
C LEU A 105 1.81 -1.92 -3.63
N LYS A 106 2.87 -2.52 -3.11
CA LYS A 106 2.82 -3.78 -2.38
C LYS A 106 3.46 -3.59 -1.01
N LEU A 107 2.75 -3.98 0.03
CA LEU A 107 3.19 -3.83 1.40
C LEU A 107 3.29 -5.22 2.05
N SER A 108 4.33 -5.45 2.84
CA SER A 108 4.41 -6.61 3.71
C SER A 108 4.34 -6.17 5.17
N LEU A 109 3.31 -6.65 5.86
CA LEU A 109 2.87 -6.13 7.15
C LEU A 109 2.21 -7.21 8.02
N ARG A 110 2.14 -6.94 9.32
CA ARG A 110 1.30 -7.62 10.31
C ARG A 110 0.73 -6.60 11.30
N GLY A 111 -0.25 -6.98 12.10
CA GLY A 111 -0.82 -6.12 13.13
C GLY A 111 -1.91 -6.81 13.93
N ASN A 112 -2.71 -6.03 14.62
CA ASN A 112 -3.69 -6.51 15.59
C ASN A 112 -5.07 -6.90 15.00
N GLY A 113 -5.13 -7.37 13.76
CA GLY A 113 -6.37 -7.76 13.08
C GLY A 113 -7.28 -6.58 12.73
N GLN A 114 -6.77 -5.35 12.77
CA GLN A 114 -7.56 -4.13 12.57
C GLN A 114 -7.40 -3.54 11.17
N LYS A 115 -8.32 -2.64 10.82
CA LYS A 115 -8.27 -1.86 9.57
C LYS A 115 -7.33 -0.67 9.71
N TYR A 116 -6.48 -0.49 8.71
CA TYR A 116 -5.56 0.62 8.53
C TYR A 116 -5.67 1.17 7.11
N PHE A 117 -4.96 2.26 6.83
CA PHE A 117 -4.99 2.95 5.55
C PHE A 117 -3.59 3.24 5.05
N VAL A 118 -3.42 3.23 3.73
CA VAL A 118 -2.33 3.95 3.08
C VAL A 118 -2.86 5.30 2.65
N HIS A 119 -2.18 6.38 3.08
CA HIS A 119 -2.42 7.73 2.58
C HIS A 119 -1.33 8.11 1.59
N ILE A 120 -1.74 8.54 0.40
CA ILE A 120 -0.85 9.10 -0.62
C ILE A 120 -1.14 10.58 -0.76
N ARG A 121 -0.08 11.40 -0.76
CA ARG A 121 -0.16 12.80 -1.15
C ARG A 121 0.56 13.01 -2.47
N THR A 122 0.05 13.91 -3.28
CA THR A 122 0.63 14.30 -4.56
C THR A 122 1.00 15.79 -4.59
N LYS A 123 1.71 16.24 -5.62
CA LYS A 123 1.97 17.66 -5.88
C LYS A 123 0.68 18.49 -5.95
N GLY A 124 -0.46 17.89 -6.32
CA GLY A 124 -1.78 18.54 -6.34
C GLY A 124 -2.54 18.54 -5.01
N THR A 125 -2.01 17.89 -3.96
CA THR A 125 -2.57 17.97 -2.59
C THR A 125 -1.99 19.19 -1.87
N PHE A 126 -2.55 20.37 -2.13
CA PHE A 126 -2.07 21.64 -1.58
C PHE A 126 -2.52 21.86 -0.14
N LEU A 127 -3.74 21.44 0.20
CA LEU A 127 -4.33 21.65 1.53
C LEU A 127 -3.89 20.55 2.50
N PRO A 128 -3.67 20.85 3.80
CA PRO A 128 -3.18 19.87 4.77
C PRO A 128 -4.07 18.63 4.96
N TRP A 129 -5.37 18.74 4.71
CA TRP A 129 -6.36 17.66 4.82
C TRP A 129 -6.57 16.88 3.51
N GLN A 130 -5.89 17.25 2.42
CA GLN A 130 -5.99 16.53 1.15
C GLN A 130 -5.06 15.32 1.12
N TYR A 131 -5.62 14.18 0.72
CA TYR A 131 -4.89 12.93 0.51
C TYR A 131 -5.73 11.99 -0.36
N TYR A 132 -5.09 10.95 -0.88
CA TYR A 132 -5.76 9.79 -1.45
C TYR A 132 -5.61 8.63 -0.47
N GLN A 133 -6.64 7.82 -0.30
CA GLN A 133 -6.64 6.72 0.66
C GLN A 133 -7.14 5.41 0.08
N GLN A 134 -6.56 4.31 0.55
CA GLN A 134 -7.08 2.97 0.37
C GLN A 134 -6.86 2.19 1.66
N SER A 135 -7.86 1.44 2.10
CA SER A 135 -7.81 0.66 3.34
C SER A 135 -7.25 -0.74 3.12
N PHE A 136 -6.68 -1.33 4.16
CA PHE A 136 -6.30 -2.74 4.22
C PHE A 136 -6.50 -3.28 5.65
N MET A 137 -6.52 -4.61 5.80
CA MET A 137 -6.52 -5.29 7.10
C MET A 137 -5.08 -5.69 7.46
N ALA A 138 -4.65 -5.41 8.69
CA ALA A 138 -3.36 -5.85 9.22
C ALA A 138 -3.57 -7.07 10.12
N ASN A 139 -3.44 -8.26 9.56
CA ASN A 139 -3.62 -9.53 10.28
C ASN A 139 -2.44 -9.82 11.20
N GLU A 140 -2.63 -10.73 12.16
CA GLU A 140 -1.60 -11.11 13.14
C GLU A 140 -0.33 -11.66 12.50
N ASP A 141 -0.49 -12.42 11.40
CA ASP A 141 0.62 -12.96 10.64
C ASP A 141 1.14 -12.01 9.56
N TRP A 142 2.44 -12.12 9.29
CA TRP A 142 3.07 -11.45 8.16
C TRP A 142 2.39 -11.85 6.85
N SER A 143 1.83 -10.86 6.18
CA SER A 143 1.15 -11.05 4.88
C SER A 143 1.54 -9.95 3.91
N GLU A 144 1.28 -10.19 2.62
CA GLU A 144 1.41 -9.16 1.58
C GLU A 144 0.04 -8.64 1.19
N THR A 145 -0.07 -7.32 1.04
CA THR A 145 -1.24 -6.67 0.44
C THR A 145 -0.83 -5.86 -0.77
N THR A 146 -1.66 -5.91 -1.81
CA THR A 146 -1.46 -5.20 -3.07
C THR A 146 -2.52 -4.11 -3.20
N MET A 147 -2.10 -2.90 -3.58
CA MET A 147 -2.95 -1.71 -3.61
C MET A 147 -2.76 -0.99 -4.94
N LEU A 148 -3.79 -0.98 -5.79
CA LEU A 148 -3.71 -0.35 -7.10
C LEU A 148 -3.94 1.16 -6.98
N LEU A 149 -3.11 1.98 -7.65
CA LEU A 149 -3.23 3.45 -7.58
C LEU A 149 -4.58 3.98 -8.07
N ASN A 150 -5.31 3.24 -8.90
CA ASN A 150 -6.64 3.59 -9.38
C ASN A 150 -7.77 3.23 -8.39
N GLU A 151 -7.50 2.48 -7.33
CA GLU A 151 -8.45 2.14 -6.27
C GLU A 151 -8.39 3.11 -5.09
N PHE A 152 -7.36 3.96 -5.03
CA PHE A 152 -7.24 5.01 -4.04
C PHE A 152 -8.31 6.08 -4.24
N ARG A 153 -9.06 6.36 -3.18
CA ARG A 153 -10.13 7.36 -3.18
C ARG A 153 -9.59 8.72 -2.76
N PRO A 154 -9.88 9.80 -3.50
CA PRO A 154 -9.50 11.15 -3.07
C PRO A 154 -10.31 11.57 -1.83
N SER A 155 -9.64 12.28 -0.92
CA SER A 155 -10.22 12.94 0.24
C SER A 155 -9.90 14.43 0.18
N GLY A 156 -10.94 15.26 0.17
CA GLY A 156 -10.86 16.71 -0.04
C GLY A 156 -11.36 17.16 -1.42
N VAL A 157 -11.61 18.46 -1.54
CA VAL A 157 -12.17 19.08 -2.75
C VAL A 157 -11.13 19.24 -3.87
N LEU A 158 -11.60 19.27 -5.13
CA LEU A 158 -10.80 19.59 -6.33
C LEU A 158 -9.60 18.65 -6.61
N LEU A 159 -9.60 17.45 -6.04
CA LEU A 159 -8.60 16.43 -6.37
C LEU A 159 -8.98 15.67 -7.65
N ARG A 160 -7.96 15.21 -8.37
CA ARG A 160 -8.15 14.30 -9.51
C ARG A 160 -8.72 12.98 -9.00
N LYS A 161 -9.44 12.26 -9.87
CA LYS A 161 -9.92 10.90 -9.55
C LYS A 161 -8.80 9.86 -9.58
N THR A 162 -7.75 10.12 -10.34
CA THR A 162 -6.61 9.21 -10.53
C THR A 162 -5.32 9.85 -10.03
N ILE A 163 -4.44 9.02 -9.48
CA ILE A 163 -3.11 9.42 -9.03
C ILE A 163 -2.15 9.34 -10.22
N ASP A 164 -1.43 10.42 -10.52
CA ASP A 164 -0.24 10.38 -11.38
C ASP A 164 0.97 9.92 -10.53
N PRO A 165 1.59 8.77 -10.81
CA PRO A 165 2.73 8.27 -10.05
C PRO A 165 3.88 9.27 -9.90
N LYS A 166 4.17 10.06 -10.94
CA LYS A 166 5.24 11.06 -10.93
C LYS A 166 4.95 12.25 -10.02
N SER A 167 3.68 12.41 -9.65
CA SER A 167 3.22 13.48 -8.76
C SER A 167 3.21 13.07 -7.30
N ILE A 168 3.41 11.79 -6.96
CA ILE A 168 3.43 11.30 -5.57
C ILE A 168 4.57 12.00 -4.82
N LYS A 169 4.24 12.63 -3.68
CA LYS A 169 5.19 13.35 -2.82
C LYS A 169 5.36 12.73 -1.44
N SER A 170 4.39 11.94 -0.99
CA SER A 170 4.55 11.15 0.22
C SER A 170 3.58 9.97 0.29
N ILE A 171 4.02 8.94 1.02
CA ILE A 171 3.27 7.74 1.33
C ILE A 171 3.29 7.58 2.86
N GLY A 172 2.14 7.31 3.46
CA GLY A 172 2.01 7.08 4.89
C GLY A 172 1.13 5.89 5.20
N ILE A 173 1.45 5.23 6.32
CA ILE A 173 0.63 4.18 6.92
C ILE A 173 -0.11 4.80 8.10
N VAL A 174 -1.43 4.64 8.12
CA VAL A 174 -2.32 5.48 8.92
C VAL A 174 -3.34 4.63 9.67
N ALA A 175 -3.46 4.91 10.95
CA ALA A 175 -4.57 4.54 11.82
C ALA A 175 -5.53 5.75 11.85
N PHE A 176 -6.75 5.62 11.32
CA PHE A 176 -7.61 6.78 11.00
C PHE A 176 -9.11 6.52 11.20
N GLY A 177 -9.81 7.57 11.64
CA GLY A 177 -11.26 7.73 11.47
C GLY A 177 -12.13 6.98 12.47
N ARG A 178 -11.54 6.44 13.53
CA ARG A 178 -12.24 5.78 14.65
C ARG A 178 -11.33 5.72 15.87
N ASP A 179 -11.92 5.48 17.03
CA ASP A 179 -11.16 5.15 18.22
C ASP A 179 -10.61 3.73 18.07
N HIS A 180 -9.30 3.57 18.24
CA HIS A 180 -8.68 2.25 18.31
C HIS A 180 -7.26 2.29 18.88
N GLU A 181 -6.89 1.19 19.52
CA GLU A 181 -5.49 0.87 19.81
C GLU A 181 -4.85 0.38 18.50
N ALA A 182 -3.86 1.14 18.04
CA ALA A 182 -3.09 0.85 16.86
C ALA A 182 -1.86 0.02 17.24
N GLU A 183 -1.63 -1.06 16.50
CA GLU A 183 -0.43 -1.87 16.53
C GLU A 183 -0.25 -2.49 15.15
N ILE A 184 0.77 -2.03 14.44
CA ILE A 184 1.09 -2.47 13.08
C ILE A 184 2.59 -2.47 12.86
N ASP A 185 3.08 -3.56 12.29
CA ASP A 185 4.45 -3.72 11.81
C ASP A 185 4.46 -3.72 10.28
N VAL A 186 5.42 -3.02 9.68
CA VAL A 186 5.65 -3.00 8.23
C VAL A 186 7.11 -3.30 7.98
N ARG A 187 7.40 -4.38 7.24
CA ARG A 187 8.78 -4.79 6.91
C ARG A 187 9.22 -4.38 5.52
N LYS A 188 8.26 -4.15 4.61
CA LYS A 188 8.59 -3.80 3.22
C LYS A 188 7.49 -3.00 2.55
N ILE A 189 7.89 -2.01 1.78
CA ILE A 189 7.04 -1.30 0.82
C ILE A 189 7.73 -1.34 -0.54
N SER A 190 6.99 -1.74 -1.55
CA SER A 190 7.43 -1.82 -2.94
C SER A 190 6.39 -1.21 -3.87
N PHE A 191 6.78 -0.94 -5.10
CA PHE A 191 5.89 -0.52 -6.18
C PHE A 191 6.17 -1.34 -7.44
N PHE A 192 5.18 -1.44 -8.32
CA PHE A 192 5.23 -2.22 -9.56
C PHE A 192 4.46 -1.50 -10.66
#